data_AF-A0A146K3H1-F1
#
_entry.id   AF-A0A146K3H1-F1
#
_cell.length_a   1.000
_cell.length_b   1.000
_cell.length_c   1.000
_cell.angle_alpha   90.00
_cell.angle_beta   90.00
_cell.angle_gamma   90.00
#
_symmetry.space_group_name_H-M   'P 1'
#
loop_
_entity.id
_entity.type
_entity.pdbx_description
1 polymer ?
#
loop_
_entity_poly.entity_id
_entity_poly.type
_entity_poly.pdbx_seq_one_letter_code
_entity_poly.pdbx_strand_id
1 'polypeptide(L)'
;KPPECTDKYDYTHYLEEVSVITKLLGIIVSIGAIISVLPQIIKFFKTRNTLGISLPWLVMSMFNQCNTVISVFMSQIEKEIACFNSFELCWSNQLTLISAFFVFAGYYVAYTQYIYYEHINHKDPITFNHHKYNVLVYFMFSVYFVSMIPISILSGVYFGNCDQTYVTFILLFQFSAVIISVVQWVPQIRKTYQLKKCGSFSVLGMSLQTVGML
;
A
#
# COMPACT_ATOMS: atom_id res chain seq x y z
N LYS A 1 26.53 -11.08 6.61
CA LYS A 1 26.43 -12.48 6.16
C LYS A 1 24.93 -12.78 6.14
N PRO A 2 24.32 -13.18 5.01
CA PRO A 2 22.93 -13.64 5.07
C PRO A 2 22.86 -14.77 6.11
N PRO A 3 21.80 -14.83 6.94
CA PRO A 3 21.65 -15.92 7.89
C PRO A 3 21.78 -17.23 7.12
N GLU A 4 22.63 -18.15 7.60
CA GLU A 4 22.66 -19.52 7.11
C GLU A 4 21.24 -20.06 7.25
N CYS A 5 20.62 -20.50 6.14
CA CYS A 5 19.25 -21.02 6.12
C CYS A 5 19.20 -22.31 6.95
N THR A 6 19.10 -22.17 8.27
CA THR A 6 18.94 -23.26 9.22
C THR A 6 17.47 -23.62 9.30
N ASP A 7 17.17 -24.75 8.68
CA ASP A 7 15.88 -25.47 8.65
C ASP A 7 14.70 -24.75 7.96
N LYS A 8 13.98 -25.49 7.11
CA LYS A 8 12.87 -24.97 6.30
C LYS A 8 11.64 -24.60 7.14
N TYR A 9 11.59 -25.06 8.39
CA TYR A 9 10.39 -25.04 9.24
C TYR A 9 10.61 -24.50 10.67
N ASP A 10 11.84 -24.15 11.05
CA ASP A 10 12.04 -23.35 12.26
C ASP A 10 11.95 -21.88 11.88
N TYR A 11 10.95 -21.18 12.40
CA TYR A 11 10.75 -19.76 12.12
C TYR A 11 11.03 -18.88 13.34
N THR A 12 11.31 -19.49 14.50
CA THR A 12 11.41 -18.75 15.76
C THR A 12 12.64 -17.85 15.82
N HIS A 13 13.71 -18.18 15.08
CA HIS A 13 14.91 -17.33 14.97
C HIS A 13 14.70 -16.06 14.12
N TYR A 14 13.62 -15.96 13.35
CA TYR A 14 13.31 -14.75 12.57
C TYR A 14 12.62 -13.66 13.39
N LEU A 15 12.18 -13.96 14.62
CA LEU A 15 11.69 -12.94 15.55
C LEU A 15 12.88 -12.26 16.22
N GLU A 16 13.26 -11.12 15.66
CA GLU A 16 14.33 -10.30 16.22
C GLU A 16 13.83 -9.48 17.41
N GLU A 17 14.66 -9.38 18.45
CA GLU A 17 14.49 -8.39 19.51
C GLU A 17 14.76 -6.99 18.94
N VAL A 18 13.68 -6.32 18.50
CA VAL A 18 13.77 -4.97 17.98
C VAL A 18 14.07 -3.98 19.12
N SER A 19 15.07 -3.11 18.92
CA SER A 19 15.42 -2.09 19.92
C SER A 19 14.23 -1.18 20.23
N VAL A 20 14.15 -0.65 21.46
CA VAL A 20 13.07 0.25 21.87
C VAL A 20 12.99 1.48 20.95
N ILE A 21 14.14 2.02 20.52
CA ILE A 21 14.20 3.17 19.61
C ILE A 21 13.58 2.82 18.26
N THR A 22 13.95 1.67 17.68
CA THR A 22 13.40 1.21 16.40
C THR A 22 11.89 0.94 16.48
N LYS A 23 11.41 0.35 17.60
CA LYS A 23 9.98 0.16 17.86
C LYS A 23 9.24 1.51 17.87
N LEU A 24 9.76 2.50 18.60
CA LEU A 24 9.15 3.83 18.68
C LEU A 24 9.12 4.53 17.32
N LEU A 25 10.22 4.50 16.57
CA LEU A 25 10.29 5.07 15.23
C LEU A 25 9.29 4.39 14.28
N GLY A 26 9.22 3.05 14.29
CA GLY A 26 8.26 2.29 13.49
C GLY A 26 6.82 2.65 13.79
N ILE A 27 6.46 2.85 15.06
CA ILE A 27 5.12 3.32 15.47
C ILE A 27 4.84 4.72 14.93
N ILE A 28 5.78 5.66 15.08
CA ILE A 28 5.62 7.04 14.59
C ILE A 28 5.40 7.07 13.08
N VAL A 29 6.23 6.34 12.32
CA VAL A 29 6.10 6.23 10.86
C VAL A 29 4.78 5.60 10.48
N SER A 30 4.36 4.53 11.17
CA SER A 30 3.08 3.86 10.94
C SER A 30 1.90 4.80 11.15
N ILE A 31 1.88 5.54 12.26
CA ILE A 31 0.83 6.54 12.55
C ILE A 31 0.85 7.64 11.50
N GLY A 32 2.02 8.17 11.15
CA GLY A 32 2.16 9.20 10.12
C GLY A 32 1.63 8.75 8.76
N ALA A 33 1.91 7.51 8.36
CA ALA A 33 1.42 6.90 7.13
C ALA A 33 -0.11 6.81 7.12
N ILE A 34 -0.72 6.35 8.22
CA ILE A 34 -2.19 6.29 8.37
C ILE A 34 -2.80 7.68 8.28
N ILE A 35 -2.25 8.65 9.02
CA ILE A 35 -2.72 10.04 9.02
C ILE A 35 -2.62 10.65 7.61
N SER A 36 -1.64 10.25 6.79
CA SER A 36 -1.43 10.82 5.46
C SER A 36 -2.63 10.62 4.50
N VAL A 37 -3.43 9.56 4.70
CA VAL A 37 -4.58 9.24 3.84
C VAL A 37 -5.89 9.88 4.33
N LEU A 38 -5.99 10.18 5.63
CA LEU A 38 -7.20 10.76 6.23
C LEU A 38 -7.70 12.05 5.57
N PRO A 39 -6.84 13.03 5.18
CA PRO A 39 -7.30 14.25 4.52
C PRO A 39 -8.11 13.97 3.25
N GLN A 40 -7.75 12.94 2.48
CA GLN A 40 -8.45 12.58 1.25
C GLN A 40 -9.84 12.01 1.52
N ILE A 41 -9.93 11.09 2.50
CA ILE A 41 -11.21 10.50 2.94
C ILE A 41 -12.13 11.60 3.48
N ILE A 42 -11.60 12.49 4.33
CA ILE A 42 -12.34 13.62 4.90
C ILE A 42 -12.80 14.57 3.80
N LYS A 43 -11.96 14.85 2.78
CA LYS A 43 -12.33 15.71 1.66
C LYS A 43 -13.53 15.14 0.90
N PHE A 44 -13.55 13.85 0.58
CA PHE A 44 -14.71 13.22 -0.07
C PHE A 44 -15.97 13.33 0.78
N PHE A 45 -15.89 13.01 2.08
CA PHE A 45 -17.05 13.12 2.99
C PHE A 45 -17.61 14.54 3.07
N LYS A 46 -16.73 15.55 3.14
CA LYS A 46 -17.14 16.96 3.25
C LYS A 46 -17.69 17.54 1.95
N THR A 47 -17.00 17.28 0.84
CA THR A 47 -17.38 17.86 -0.46
C THR A 47 -18.52 17.11 -1.14
N ARG A 48 -18.66 15.81 -0.85
CA ARG A 48 -19.63 14.89 -1.46
C ARG A 48 -19.61 14.90 -3.00
N ASN A 49 -18.45 15.23 -3.58
CA ASN A 49 -18.23 15.26 -5.01
C ASN A 49 -16.79 14.83 -5.33
N THR A 50 -16.53 14.57 -6.60
CA THR A 50 -15.24 14.09 -7.12
C THR A 50 -14.39 15.21 -7.75
N LEU A 51 -14.83 16.46 -7.67
CA LEU A 51 -14.20 17.58 -8.36
C LEU A 51 -12.78 17.84 -7.85
N GLY A 52 -11.85 17.97 -8.80
CA GLY A 52 -10.44 18.23 -8.51
C GLY A 52 -9.69 17.01 -7.98
N ILE A 53 -10.22 15.79 -8.15
CA ILE A 53 -9.52 14.54 -7.85
C ILE A 53 -9.36 13.75 -9.15
N SER A 54 -8.14 13.32 -9.45
CA SER A 54 -7.85 12.53 -10.65
C SER A 54 -8.06 11.05 -10.35
N LEU A 55 -9.05 10.44 -11.01
CA LEU A 55 -9.29 9.00 -10.91
C LEU A 55 -8.07 8.16 -11.34
N PRO A 56 -7.39 8.43 -12.48
CA PRO A 56 -6.19 7.68 -12.85
C PRO A 56 -5.11 7.69 -11.77
N TRP A 57 -4.91 8.83 -11.11
CA TRP A 57 -3.96 8.93 -9.99
C TRP A 57 -4.38 8.06 -8.81
N LEU A 58 -5.68 8.01 -8.49
CA LEU A 58 -6.21 7.20 -7.40
C LEU A 58 -6.09 5.70 -7.70
N VAL A 59 -6.37 5.28 -8.94
CA VAL A 59 -6.18 3.90 -9.40
C VAL A 59 -4.70 3.50 -9.35
N MET A 60 -3.79 4.36 -9.83
CA MET A 60 -2.35 4.10 -9.74
C MET A 60 -1.89 3.99 -8.29
N SER A 61 -2.42 4.84 -7.39
CA SER A 61 -2.14 4.75 -5.95
C SER A 61 -2.58 3.40 -5.38
N MET A 62 -3.76 2.91 -5.79
CA MET A 62 -4.28 1.60 -5.36
C MET A 62 -3.38 0.44 -5.79
N PHE A 63 -2.96 0.40 -7.06
CA PHE A 63 -2.02 -0.61 -7.56
C PHE A 63 -0.66 -0.51 -6.86
N ASN A 64 -0.16 0.70 -6.63
CA ASN A 64 1.08 0.91 -5.89
C ASN A 64 1.00 0.30 -4.47
N GLN A 65 -0.03 0.67 -3.71
CA GLN A 65 -0.20 0.18 -2.34
C GLN A 65 -0.47 -1.32 -2.28
N CYS A 66 -1.20 -1.87 -3.26
CA CYS A 66 -1.38 -3.32 -3.38
C CYS A 66 -0.05 -4.04 -3.56
N ASN A 67 0.81 -3.58 -4.48
CA ASN A 67 2.13 -4.18 -4.71
C ASN A 67 3.03 -4.02 -3.49
N THR A 68 2.98 -2.86 -2.80
CA THR A 68 3.69 -2.65 -1.53
C THR A 68 3.26 -3.67 -0.48
N VAL A 69 1.95 -3.80 -0.20
CA VAL A 69 1.43 -4.76 0.79
C VAL A 69 1.85 -6.19 0.46
N ILE A 70 1.69 -6.62 -0.80
CA ILE A 70 2.07 -7.98 -1.22
C ILE A 70 3.58 -8.19 -1.03
N SER A 71 4.40 -7.23 -1.47
CA SER A 71 5.86 -7.37 -1.37
C SER A 71 6.36 -7.41 0.08
N VAL A 72 5.78 -6.58 0.96
CA VAL A 72 6.11 -6.56 2.39
C VAL A 72 5.67 -7.86 3.05
N PHE A 73 4.43 -8.31 2.79
CA PHE A 73 3.91 -9.58 3.30
C PHE A 73 4.81 -10.75 2.88
N MET A 74 5.15 -10.85 1.59
CA MET A 74 6.02 -11.91 1.09
C MET A 74 7.42 -11.86 1.72
N SER A 75 7.97 -10.65 1.90
CA SER A 75 9.29 -10.47 2.55
C SER A 75 9.29 -10.84 4.04
N GLN A 76 8.11 -10.86 4.68
CA GLN A 76 7.96 -11.08 6.12
C GLN A 76 7.24 -12.38 6.46
N ILE A 77 6.98 -13.26 5.48
CA ILE A 77 6.16 -14.46 5.69
C ILE A 77 6.69 -15.41 6.78
N GLU A 78 8.01 -15.48 6.97
CA GLU A 78 8.62 -16.26 8.06
C GLU A 78 8.28 -15.66 9.43
N LYS A 79 8.32 -14.33 9.55
CA LYS A 79 7.94 -13.61 10.76
C LYS A 79 6.44 -13.78 11.06
N GLU A 80 5.61 -13.88 10.02
CA GLU A 80 4.17 -14.17 10.16
C GLU A 80 3.91 -15.58 10.67
N ILE A 81 4.61 -16.58 10.14
CA ILE A 81 4.45 -17.96 10.62
C ILE A 81 4.97 -18.07 12.06
N ALA A 82 6.09 -17.42 12.37
CA ALA A 82 6.62 -17.37 13.73
C ALA A 82 5.68 -16.65 14.73
N CYS A 83 4.89 -15.68 14.26
CA CYS A 83 3.95 -14.91 15.06
C CYS A 83 2.93 -15.79 15.80
N PHE A 84 2.53 -16.93 15.21
CA PHE A 84 1.59 -17.87 15.85
C PHE A 84 2.12 -18.44 17.17
N ASN A 85 3.45 -18.42 17.37
CA ASN A 85 4.09 -18.94 18.58
C ASN A 85 4.32 -17.86 19.65
N SER A 86 4.31 -16.56 19.31
CA SER A 86 4.61 -15.48 20.26
C SER A 86 4.04 -14.12 19.82
N PHE A 87 2.90 -13.74 20.42
CA PHE A 87 2.17 -12.51 20.06
C PHE A 87 2.93 -11.20 20.37
N GLU A 88 3.63 -11.12 21.50
CA GLU A 88 4.28 -9.87 21.95
C GLU A 88 5.47 -9.47 21.05
N LEU A 89 6.31 -10.45 20.69
CA LEU A 89 7.41 -10.26 19.75
C LEU A 89 6.91 -9.97 18.33
N CYS A 90 5.76 -10.54 17.97
CA CYS A 90 5.18 -10.40 16.64
C CYS A 90 4.73 -8.97 16.33
N TRP A 91 3.96 -8.31 17.21
CA TRP A 91 3.39 -6.99 16.88
C TRP A 91 4.47 -5.98 16.48
N SER A 92 5.61 -6.00 17.17
CA SER A 92 6.73 -5.09 16.87
C SER A 92 7.41 -5.39 15.53
N ASN A 93 7.42 -6.65 15.10
CA ASN A 93 7.98 -7.08 13.82
C ASN A 93 7.01 -6.86 12.64
N GLN A 94 5.71 -6.67 12.92
CA GLN A 94 4.66 -6.50 11.90
C GLN A 94 4.24 -5.05 11.63
N LEU A 95 4.87 -4.06 12.28
CA LEU A 95 4.52 -2.65 12.13
C LEU A 95 4.54 -2.18 10.66
N THR A 96 5.51 -2.63 9.87
CA THR A 96 5.60 -2.29 8.45
C THR A 96 4.43 -2.85 7.64
N LEU A 97 4.06 -4.11 7.84
CA LEU A 97 2.91 -4.68 7.15
C LEU A 97 1.61 -4.01 7.58
N ILE A 98 1.43 -3.78 8.88
CA ILE A 98 0.25 -3.13 9.44
C ILE A 98 0.07 -1.74 8.82
N SER A 99 1.13 -0.93 8.82
CA SER A 99 1.08 0.42 8.23
C SER A 99 0.79 0.40 6.73
N ALA A 100 1.46 -0.47 5.96
CA ALA A 100 1.21 -0.63 4.54
C ALA A 100 -0.26 -1.03 4.26
N PHE A 101 -0.80 -1.98 5.05
CA PHE A 101 -2.19 -2.42 4.94
C PHE A 101 -3.18 -1.29 5.24
N PHE A 102 -2.97 -0.51 6.31
CA PHE A 102 -3.87 0.61 6.61
C PHE A 102 -3.83 1.71 5.55
N VAL A 103 -2.66 2.00 4.99
CA VAL A 103 -2.54 2.95 3.87
C VAL A 103 -3.31 2.41 2.66
N PHE A 104 -3.12 1.13 2.30
CA PHE A 104 -3.89 0.47 1.24
C PHE A 104 -5.40 0.57 1.49
N ALA A 105 -5.87 0.19 2.69
CA ALA A 105 -7.27 0.24 3.07
C ALA A 105 -7.83 1.67 2.99
N GLY A 106 -7.06 2.67 3.44
CA GLY A 106 -7.44 4.07 3.34
C GLY A 106 -7.63 4.53 1.90
N TYR A 107 -6.70 4.18 1.00
CA TYR A 107 -6.86 4.49 -0.43
C TYR A 107 -8.03 3.72 -1.05
N TYR A 108 -8.28 2.47 -0.62
CA TYR A 108 -9.42 1.68 -1.09
C TYR A 108 -10.74 2.34 -0.70
N VAL A 109 -10.85 2.85 0.53
CA VAL A 109 -11.99 3.64 0.99
C VAL A 109 -12.13 4.91 0.15
N ALA A 110 -11.05 5.67 -0.07
CA ALA A 110 -11.08 6.87 -0.91
C ALA A 110 -11.53 6.57 -2.35
N TYR A 111 -11.09 5.45 -2.93
CA TYR A 111 -11.54 5.01 -4.26
C TYR A 111 -13.01 4.61 -4.27
N THR A 112 -13.46 3.89 -3.24
CA THR A 112 -14.88 3.53 -3.06
C THR A 112 -15.76 4.77 -2.97
N GLN A 113 -15.34 5.77 -2.19
CA GLN A 113 -16.03 7.06 -2.10
C GLN A 113 -16.05 7.81 -3.43
N TYR A 114 -14.94 7.79 -4.19
CA TYR A 114 -14.90 8.40 -5.52
C TYR A 114 -15.98 7.77 -6.42
N ILE A 115 -16.02 6.44 -6.53
CA ILE A 115 -17.00 5.72 -7.36
C ILE A 115 -18.43 6.02 -6.90
N TYR A 116 -18.67 6.02 -5.60
CA TYR A 116 -19.98 6.34 -5.03
C TYR A 116 -20.45 7.76 -5.34
N TYR A 117 -19.59 8.77 -5.12
CA TYR A 117 -19.96 10.16 -5.40
C TYR A 117 -20.00 10.48 -6.89
N GLU A 118 -19.22 9.77 -7.73
CA GLU A 118 -19.34 9.84 -9.18
C GLU A 118 -20.73 9.35 -9.62
N HIS A 119 -21.20 8.24 -9.08
CA HIS A 119 -22.53 7.68 -9.37
C HIS A 119 -23.67 8.67 -9.04
N ILE A 120 -23.59 9.32 -7.88
CA ILE A 120 -24.67 10.20 -7.39
C ILE A 120 -24.72 11.52 -8.17
N ASN A 121 -23.57 12.07 -8.51
CA ASN A 121 -23.49 13.43 -9.06
C ASN A 121 -23.64 13.49 -10.58
N HIS A 122 -23.46 12.37 -11.30
CA HIS A 122 -23.52 12.35 -12.76
C HIS A 122 -24.75 11.60 -13.27
N LYS A 123 -25.67 12.35 -13.90
CA LYS A 123 -26.95 11.83 -14.45
C LYS A 123 -26.98 11.81 -15.97
N ASP A 124 -25.96 12.32 -16.64
CA ASP A 124 -25.89 12.35 -18.09
C ASP A 124 -25.46 10.98 -18.67
N PRO A 125 -26.00 10.57 -19.83
CA PRO A 125 -25.78 9.23 -20.37
C PRO A 125 -24.32 8.96 -20.81
N ILE A 126 -23.56 9.99 -21.18
CA ILE A 126 -22.15 9.85 -21.56
C ILE A 126 -21.31 9.52 -20.34
N THR A 127 -21.48 10.28 -19.24
CA THR A 127 -20.75 10.05 -18.00
C THR A 127 -21.20 8.75 -17.32
N PHE A 128 -22.45 8.32 -17.52
CA PHE A 128 -22.92 7.02 -17.02
C PHE A 128 -22.15 5.83 -17.63
N ASN A 129 -21.84 5.86 -18.94
CA ASN A 129 -21.00 4.83 -19.55
C ASN A 129 -19.56 4.85 -19.01
N HIS A 130 -19.01 6.04 -18.76
CA HIS A 130 -17.69 6.17 -18.13
C HIS A 130 -17.69 5.60 -16.71
N HIS A 131 -18.73 5.87 -15.93
CA HIS A 131 -18.91 5.32 -14.59
C HIS A 131 -18.98 3.79 -14.59
N LYS A 132 -19.73 3.17 -15.52
CA LYS A 132 -19.74 1.70 -15.67
C LYS A 132 -18.35 1.12 -15.89
N TYR A 133 -17.55 1.76 -16.74
CA TYR A 133 -16.16 1.36 -16.96
C TYR A 133 -15.34 1.50 -15.67
N ASN A 134 -15.50 2.60 -14.94
CA ASN A 134 -14.79 2.83 -13.68
C ASN A 134 -15.17 1.81 -12.59
N VAL A 135 -16.45 1.41 -12.52
CA VAL A 135 -16.93 0.33 -11.64
C VAL A 135 -16.36 -1.03 -12.06
N LEU A 136 -16.28 -1.31 -13.37
CA LEU A 136 -15.64 -2.53 -13.86
C LEU A 136 -14.15 -2.57 -13.46
N VAL A 137 -13.42 -1.48 -13.65
CA VAL A 137 -12.01 -1.38 -13.24
C VAL A 137 -11.86 -1.58 -11.72
N TYR A 138 -12.74 -0.98 -10.93
CA TYR A 138 -12.77 -1.18 -9.47
C TYR A 138 -12.97 -2.66 -9.11
N PHE A 139 -13.94 -3.34 -9.72
CA PHE A 139 -14.19 -4.76 -9.46
C PHE A 139 -13.03 -5.65 -9.91
N MET A 140 -12.46 -5.39 -11.10
CA MET A 140 -11.28 -6.10 -11.61
C MET A 140 -10.09 -5.94 -10.66
N PHE A 141 -9.91 -4.74 -10.09
CA PHE A 141 -8.88 -4.49 -9.09
C PHE A 141 -9.13 -5.29 -7.80
N SER A 142 -10.37 -5.31 -7.29
CA SER A 142 -10.71 -6.09 -6.09
C SER A 142 -10.45 -7.59 -6.29
N VAL A 143 -10.82 -8.13 -7.46
CA VAL A 143 -10.54 -9.52 -7.83
C VAL A 143 -9.03 -9.76 -7.90
N TYR A 144 -8.27 -8.86 -8.54
CA TYR A 144 -6.81 -8.92 -8.58
C TYR A 144 -6.22 -8.98 -7.17
N PHE A 145 -6.56 -8.04 -6.28
CA PHE A 145 -6.06 -8.02 -4.91
C PHE A 145 -6.37 -9.32 -4.15
N VAL A 146 -7.62 -9.79 -4.19
CA VAL A 146 -8.03 -11.03 -3.52
C VAL A 146 -7.28 -12.24 -4.09
N SER A 147 -7.06 -12.29 -5.41
CA SER A 147 -6.30 -13.37 -6.05
C SER A 147 -4.82 -13.38 -5.68
N MET A 148 -4.25 -12.22 -5.33
CA MET A 148 -2.85 -12.10 -4.94
C MET A 148 -2.55 -12.68 -3.56
N ILE A 149 -3.54 -12.73 -2.64
CA ILE A 149 -3.39 -13.30 -1.30
C ILE A 149 -3.01 -14.79 -1.33
N PRO A 150 -3.75 -15.69 -2.00
CA PRO A 150 -3.35 -17.09 -2.09
C PRO A 150 -2.05 -17.26 -2.88
N ILE A 151 -1.80 -16.44 -3.92
CA ILE A 151 -0.55 -16.51 -4.68
C ILE A 151 0.67 -16.22 -3.80
N SER A 152 0.61 -15.19 -2.95
CA SER A 152 1.70 -14.84 -2.05
C SER A 152 1.93 -15.91 -0.98
N ILE A 153 0.86 -16.45 -0.39
CA ILE A 153 0.96 -17.52 0.61
C ILE A 153 1.52 -18.80 -0.02
N LEU A 154 0.93 -19.26 -1.13
CA LEU A 154 1.34 -20.52 -1.76
C LEU A 154 2.77 -20.44 -2.26
N SER A 155 3.18 -19.33 -2.87
CA SER A 155 4.57 -19.17 -3.32
C SER A 155 5.56 -19.25 -2.15
N GLY A 156 5.26 -18.64 -1.01
CA GLY A 156 6.12 -18.71 0.17
C GLY A 156 6.18 -20.11 0.79
N VAL A 157 5.06 -20.83 0.85
CA VAL A 157 5.02 -22.20 1.39
C VAL A 157 5.72 -23.21 0.48
N TYR A 158 5.54 -23.11 -0.85
CA TYR A 158 6.10 -24.07 -1.79
C TYR A 158 7.60 -23.85 -2.03
N PHE A 159 8.01 -22.64 -2.38
CA PHE A 159 9.39 -22.32 -2.73
C PHE A 159 10.23 -22.05 -1.47
N GLY A 160 9.68 -21.36 -0.47
CA GLY A 160 10.41 -20.91 0.71
C GLY A 160 11.28 -19.67 0.45
N ASN A 161 11.70 -19.00 1.52
CA ASN A 161 12.37 -17.69 1.40
C ASN A 161 13.79 -17.75 0.84
N CYS A 162 14.46 -18.90 0.90
CA CYS A 162 15.80 -19.09 0.35
C CYS A 162 15.79 -19.45 -1.15
N ASP A 163 14.62 -19.68 -1.75
CA ASP A 163 14.52 -20.01 -3.18
C ASP A 163 14.59 -18.75 -4.05
N GLN A 164 15.45 -18.80 -5.07
CA GLN A 164 15.68 -17.68 -5.98
C GLN A 164 14.40 -17.24 -6.71
N THR A 165 13.49 -18.16 -6.99
CA THR A 165 12.20 -17.88 -7.63
C THR A 165 11.32 -17.02 -6.71
N TYR A 166 11.27 -17.36 -5.42
CA TYR A 166 10.51 -16.58 -4.43
C TYR A 166 11.07 -15.17 -4.26
N VAL A 167 12.40 -15.05 -4.14
CA VAL A 167 13.08 -13.76 -4.09
C VAL A 167 12.81 -12.94 -5.35
N THR A 168 12.78 -13.59 -6.52
CA THR A 168 12.46 -12.92 -7.79
C THR A 168 11.03 -12.38 -7.79
N PHE A 169 10.04 -13.13 -7.29
CA PHE A 169 8.68 -12.63 -7.16
C PHE A 169 8.58 -11.39 -6.27
N ILE A 170 9.23 -11.40 -5.10
CA ILE A 170 9.28 -10.25 -4.20
C ILE A 170 9.83 -9.02 -4.95
N LEU A 171 10.97 -9.18 -5.61
CA LEU A 171 11.62 -8.10 -6.35
C LEU A 171 10.72 -7.56 -7.47
N LEU A 172 9.99 -8.41 -8.19
CA LEU A 172 9.05 -7.96 -9.22
C LEU A 172 7.97 -7.04 -8.65
N PHE A 173 7.37 -7.39 -7.50
CA PHE A 173 6.39 -6.52 -6.85
C PHE A 173 7.03 -5.20 -6.39
N GLN A 174 8.22 -5.23 -5.79
CA GLN A 174 8.93 -4.02 -5.37
C GLN A 174 9.27 -3.11 -6.56
N PHE A 175 9.85 -3.65 -7.63
CA PHE A 175 10.16 -2.89 -8.83
C PHE A 175 8.90 -2.30 -9.48
N SER A 176 7.81 -3.06 -9.53
CA SER A 176 6.55 -2.55 -10.06
C SER A 176 6.00 -1.39 -9.22
N ALA A 177 6.09 -1.45 -7.88
CA ALA A 177 5.68 -0.37 -6.99
C ALA A 177 6.56 0.89 -7.20
N VAL A 178 7.87 0.72 -7.37
CA VAL A 178 8.79 1.83 -7.68
C VAL A 178 8.42 2.49 -9.01
N ILE A 179 8.20 1.71 -10.07
CA ILE A 179 7.83 2.23 -11.40
C ILE A 179 6.52 3.01 -11.31
N ILE A 180 5.49 2.44 -10.67
CA ILE A 180 4.19 3.09 -10.50
C ILE A 180 4.35 4.40 -9.71
N SER A 181 5.15 4.38 -8.64
CA SER A 181 5.45 5.57 -7.84
C SER A 181 6.11 6.67 -8.67
N VAL A 182 7.09 6.33 -9.51
CA VAL A 182 7.73 7.31 -10.40
C VAL A 182 6.71 7.90 -11.38
N VAL A 183 5.91 7.06 -12.03
CA VAL A 183 4.86 7.50 -12.97
C VAL A 183 3.81 8.36 -12.28
N GLN A 184 3.51 8.09 -11.01
CA GLN A 184 2.55 8.85 -10.22
C GLN A 184 3.10 10.22 -9.80
N TRP A 185 4.33 10.26 -9.28
CA TRP A 185 4.89 11.46 -8.66
C TRP A 185 5.49 12.43 -9.67
N VAL A 186 6.12 11.96 -10.75
CA VAL A 186 6.77 12.84 -11.75
C VAL A 186 5.79 13.86 -12.36
N PRO A 187 4.59 13.47 -12.85
CA PRO A 187 3.62 14.43 -13.38
C PRO A 187 3.11 15.40 -12.31
N GLN A 188 2.97 14.93 -11.06
CA GLN A 188 2.48 15.76 -9.97
C GLN A 188 3.51 16.82 -9.58
N ILE A 189 4.78 16.44 -9.45
CA ILE A 189 5.90 17.36 -9.21
C ILE A 189 5.98 18.39 -10.34
N ARG A 190 5.90 17.94 -11.60
CA ARG A 190 5.92 18.85 -12.76
C ARG A 190 4.76 19.85 -12.74
N LYS A 191 3.54 19.39 -12.46
CA LYS A 191 2.37 20.28 -12.34
C LYS A 191 2.51 21.27 -11.20
N THR A 192 3.00 20.83 -10.04
CA THR A 192 3.22 21.72 -8.89
C THR A 192 4.27 22.79 -9.21
N TYR A 193 5.35 22.43 -9.91
CA TYR A 193 6.36 23.39 -10.38
C TYR A 193 5.77 24.41 -11.37
N GLN A 194 4.95 23.96 -12.32
CA GLN A 194 4.33 24.82 -13.33
C GLN A 194 3.29 25.77 -12.74
N LEU A 195 2.48 25.31 -11.78
CA LEU A 195 1.37 26.08 -11.24
C LEU A 195 1.80 27.11 -10.19
N LYS A 196 3.01 27.02 -9.63
CA LYS A 196 3.55 27.90 -8.56
C LYS A 196 2.57 28.15 -7.39
N LYS A 197 1.59 27.26 -7.20
CA LYS A 197 0.55 27.32 -6.16
C LYS A 197 0.70 26.09 -5.28
N CYS A 198 0.99 26.30 -3.99
CA CYS A 198 1.22 25.24 -3.00
C CYS A 198 -0.03 24.39 -2.64
N GLY A 199 -1.19 24.66 -3.24
CA GLY A 199 -2.46 24.02 -2.85
C GLY A 199 -2.67 22.59 -3.38
N SER A 200 -1.83 22.06 -4.28
CA SER A 200 -2.04 20.73 -4.89
C SER A 200 -1.28 19.59 -4.21
N PHE A 201 -0.46 19.89 -3.20
CA PHE A 201 0.34 18.90 -2.48
C PHE A 201 0.13 19.06 -0.98
N SER A 202 -0.23 17.97 -0.30
CA SER A 202 -0.13 17.94 1.16
C SER A 202 1.36 17.90 1.50
N VAL A 203 1.95 19.07 1.76
CA VAL A 203 3.36 19.19 2.20
C VAL A 203 3.60 18.32 3.44
N LEU A 204 2.61 18.25 4.32
CA LEU A 204 2.60 17.36 5.50
C LEU A 204 2.65 15.87 5.11
N GLY A 205 1.89 15.48 4.08
CA GLY A 205 1.90 14.11 3.57
C GLY A 205 3.25 13.73 2.97
N MET A 206 3.87 14.62 2.19
CA MET A 206 5.22 14.38 1.67
C MET A 206 6.26 14.33 2.79
N SER A 207 6.22 15.26 3.75
CA SER A 207 7.22 15.29 4.82
C SER A 207 7.19 14.02 5.68
N LEU A 208 6.00 13.51 5.97
CA LEU A 208 5.84 12.25 6.71
C LEU A 208 6.28 11.04 5.89
N GLN A 209 5.98 11.02 4.59
CA GLN A 209 6.41 9.93 3.70
C GLN A 209 7.93 9.92 3.47
N THR A 210 8.57 11.09 3.35
CA THR A 210 10.03 11.20 3.21
C THR A 210 10.76 10.71 4.46
N VAL A 211 10.25 11.03 5.66
CA VAL A 211 10.83 10.54 6.92
C VAL A 211 10.65 9.03 7.07
N GLY A 212 9.56 8.45 6.57
CA GLY A 212 9.36 7.00 6.57
C GLY A 212 10.23 6.21 5.58
N MET A 213 10.92 6.89 4.64
CA MET A 213 11.88 6.27 3.71
C MET A 213 13.33 6.30 4.22
N LEU A 214 13.60 7.02 5.31
CA LEU A 214 14.89 7.10 6.01
C LEU A 214 14.97 6.06 7.12
#